data_AF-A0A2C9K340-F1
#
_entry.id   AF-A0A2C9K340-F1
#
_cell.length_a   1.000
_cell.length_b   1.000
_cell.length_c   1.000
_cell.angle_alpha   90.00
_cell.angle_beta   90.00
_cell.angle_gamma   90.00
#
_symmetry.space_group_name_H-M   'P 1'
#
loop_
_entity.id
_entity.type
_entity.pdbx_description
1 polymer ?
#
loop_
_entity_poly.entity_id
_entity_poly.type
_entity_poly.pdbx_seq_one_letter_code
_entity_poly.pdbx_strand_id
1 'polypeptide(L)'
;MGFCVRLVTMTTKSVLGWSLLLKQPSLRNISERMTGKHLVFSYGTLKSGEPNFKVMNDPKTGSSTFVGSGETVKKFPLVVASEYAVPFLLLVEGKGENVQGEIYEVDDSKLASLDELECHPDFYHRKKTDIVMYADHLGNRLIPTIVKECWVYFLPHYKPEMIDLPYLKNYTSISDDHPPYVERASISFSMFKYES
;
A
#
# COMPACT_ATOMS: atom_id res chain seq x y z
N MET A 1 49.79 21.07 -38.08
CA MET A 1 50.02 22.20 -39.02
C MET A 1 48.97 22.13 -40.11
N GLY A 2 48.10 23.14 -40.17
CA GLY A 2 47.00 23.27 -41.13
C GLY A 2 46.36 24.63 -40.88
N PHE A 3 46.78 25.62 -41.67
CA PHE A 3 46.57 27.05 -41.51
C PHE A 3 45.11 27.50 -41.71
N CYS A 4 44.75 28.61 -41.06
CA CYS A 4 44.40 29.89 -41.70
C CYS A 4 43.12 30.52 -41.11
N VAL A 5 43.32 31.56 -40.31
CA VAL A 5 42.30 32.52 -39.91
C VAL A 5 42.12 33.52 -41.05
N ARG A 6 40.88 33.76 -41.49
CA ARG A 6 40.56 35.02 -42.17
C ARG A 6 39.15 35.47 -41.82
N LEU A 7 39.09 36.65 -41.19
CA LEU A 7 37.89 37.45 -41.01
C LEU A 7 37.19 37.66 -42.36
N VAL A 8 35.87 37.46 -42.38
CA VAL A 8 34.99 38.11 -43.35
C VAL A 8 34.11 39.07 -42.57
N THR A 9 34.12 40.31 -43.04
CA THR A 9 33.48 41.51 -42.53
C THR A 9 31.95 41.38 -42.45
N MET A 10 31.36 41.86 -41.36
CA MET A 10 29.91 42.04 -41.22
C MET A 10 29.42 43.16 -42.16
N THR A 11 28.55 42.81 -43.09
CA THR A 11 27.68 43.77 -43.78
C THR A 11 26.25 43.57 -43.30
N THR A 12 25.64 44.67 -42.88
CA THR A 12 24.27 44.77 -42.38
C THR A 12 23.25 44.40 -43.46
N LYS A 13 22.19 43.69 -43.07
CA LYS A 13 20.82 43.84 -43.60
C LYS A 13 19.83 43.02 -42.77
N SER A 14 18.81 43.72 -42.27
CA SER A 14 17.63 43.16 -41.64
C SER A 14 16.88 42.23 -42.59
N VAL A 15 16.45 41.06 -42.12
CA VAL A 15 15.17 40.45 -42.50
C VAL A 15 14.68 39.60 -41.32
N LEU A 16 13.39 39.75 -41.00
CA LEU A 16 12.62 38.95 -40.05
C LEU A 16 12.96 37.46 -40.13
N GLY A 17 13.33 36.86 -38.99
CA GLY A 17 13.59 35.42 -38.87
C GLY A 17 12.94 34.89 -37.60
N TRP A 18 12.04 33.95 -37.78
CA TRP A 18 11.20 33.34 -36.77
C TRP A 18 12.05 32.70 -35.67
N SER A 19 12.00 33.22 -34.45
CA SER A 19 12.44 32.47 -33.27
C SER A 19 11.37 31.43 -32.96
N LEU A 20 11.50 30.27 -33.60
CA LEU A 20 10.84 29.05 -33.17
C LEU A 20 11.42 28.69 -31.80
N LEU A 21 10.86 29.28 -30.73
CA LEU A 21 11.03 28.77 -29.39
C LEU A 21 10.44 27.36 -29.39
N LEU A 22 11.30 26.35 -29.56
CA LEU A 22 11.01 25.02 -29.05
C LEU A 22 10.83 25.21 -27.54
N LYS A 23 9.56 25.32 -27.10
CA LYS A 23 9.18 25.13 -25.71
C LYS A 23 9.68 23.73 -25.35
N GLN A 24 10.87 23.66 -24.75
CA GLN A 24 11.30 22.45 -24.09
C GLN A 24 10.21 22.12 -23.06
N PRO A 25 9.68 20.89 -23.06
CA PRO A 25 8.78 20.47 -21.99
C PRO A 25 9.54 20.67 -20.67
N SER A 26 8.88 21.30 -19.70
CA SER A 26 9.49 21.52 -18.39
C SER A 26 9.93 20.18 -17.79
N LEU A 27 11.13 20.15 -17.19
CA LEU A 27 11.67 18.98 -16.48
C LEU A 27 10.77 18.47 -15.34
N ARG A 28 9.74 19.23 -14.96
CA ARG A 28 8.73 18.82 -13.96
C ARG A 28 7.92 17.59 -14.41
N ASN A 29 7.68 17.44 -15.71
CA ASN A 29 6.86 16.34 -16.26
C ASN A 29 7.63 15.03 -16.49
N ILE A 30 8.93 14.99 -16.23
CA ILE A 30 9.71 13.74 -16.30
C ILE A 30 9.68 13.00 -14.96
N SER A 31 9.45 13.70 -13.84
CA SER A 31 9.33 13.07 -12.51
C SER A 31 8.01 12.33 -12.26
N GLU A 32 6.95 12.69 -12.99
CA GLU A 32 5.69 11.90 -13.01
C GLU A 32 5.82 10.61 -13.82
N ARG A 33 6.94 10.41 -14.55
CA ARG A 33 7.21 9.19 -15.29
C ARG A 33 7.95 8.21 -14.39
N MET A 34 7.28 7.07 -14.15
CA MET A 34 7.76 5.83 -13.53
C MET A 34 7.63 5.71 -12.01
N THR A 35 6.50 6.14 -11.42
CA THR A 35 6.11 5.55 -10.12
C THR A 35 5.62 4.12 -10.34
N GLY A 36 6.22 3.16 -9.65
CA GLY A 36 5.79 1.77 -9.65
C GLY A 36 4.38 1.67 -9.09
N LYS A 37 3.56 0.80 -9.70
CA LYS A 37 2.21 0.48 -9.22
C LYS A 37 2.25 -0.85 -8.47
N HIS A 38 1.71 -0.85 -7.26
CA HIS A 38 1.71 -2.01 -6.37
C HIS A 38 0.28 -2.33 -5.96
N LEU A 39 -0.07 -3.61 -5.95
CA LEU A 39 -1.29 -4.07 -5.31
C LEU A 39 -1.01 -4.39 -3.84
N VAL A 40 -1.77 -3.79 -2.94
CA VAL A 40 -1.75 -4.05 -1.49
C VAL A 40 -3.11 -4.60 -1.09
N PHE A 41 -3.13 -5.64 -0.27
CA PHE A 41 -4.34 -6.19 0.30
C PHE A 41 -4.41 -5.88 1.80
N SER A 42 -5.47 -5.15 2.17
CA SER A 42 -5.76 -4.73 3.53
C SER A 42 -6.88 -5.59 4.13
N TYR A 43 -6.62 -6.21 5.27
CA TYR A 43 -7.58 -7.05 5.99
C TYR A 43 -8.10 -6.43 7.29
N GLY A 44 -7.40 -5.41 7.79
CA GLY A 44 -7.58 -4.83 9.13
C GLY A 44 -8.00 -3.36 9.11
N THR A 45 -7.32 -2.57 9.94
CA THR A 45 -7.70 -1.18 10.27
C THR A 45 -7.54 -0.17 9.12
N LEU A 46 -6.90 -0.58 8.02
CA LEU A 46 -6.74 0.21 6.80
C LEU A 46 -7.90 0.05 5.80
N LYS A 47 -8.87 -0.83 6.08
CA LYS A 47 -10.05 -0.99 5.21
C LYS A 47 -10.99 0.22 5.25
N SER A 48 -11.85 0.36 4.25
CA SER A 48 -12.90 1.39 4.21
C SER A 48 -13.76 1.32 5.47
N GLY A 49 -13.96 2.46 6.12
CA GLY A 49 -14.74 2.55 7.36
C GLY A 49 -13.97 2.19 8.63
N GLU A 50 -12.70 1.80 8.53
CA GLU A 50 -11.86 1.50 9.68
C GLU A 50 -10.98 2.69 10.12
N PRO A 51 -10.46 2.71 11.36
CA PRO A 51 -9.85 3.91 11.96
C PRO A 51 -8.63 4.48 11.23
N ASN A 52 -7.85 3.63 10.57
CA ASN A 52 -6.63 4.05 9.86
C ASN A 52 -6.88 4.33 8.36
N PHE A 53 -8.11 4.23 7.86
CA PHE A 53 -8.44 4.49 6.45
C PHE A 53 -8.01 5.89 5.96
N LYS A 54 -7.90 6.86 6.87
CA LYS A 54 -7.37 8.21 6.58
C LYS A 54 -5.99 8.17 5.90
N VAL A 55 -5.14 7.20 6.22
CA VAL A 55 -3.81 7.05 5.60
C VAL A 55 -3.92 6.64 4.14
N MET A 56 -4.89 5.79 3.80
CA MET A 56 -5.13 5.38 2.41
C MET A 56 -5.54 6.56 1.55
N ASN A 57 -6.31 7.51 2.08
CA ASN A 57 -6.80 8.69 1.35
C ASN A 57 -5.92 9.94 1.44
N ASP A 58 -4.90 9.98 2.31
CA ASP A 58 -4.06 11.16 2.45
C ASP A 58 -3.16 11.33 1.20
N PRO A 59 -3.33 12.40 0.40
CA PRO A 59 -2.51 12.64 -0.78
C PRO A 59 -1.04 12.93 -0.43
N LYS A 60 -0.74 13.34 0.81
CA LYS A 60 0.65 13.57 1.27
C LYS A 60 1.44 12.28 1.40
N THR A 61 0.75 11.16 1.59
CA THR A 61 1.38 9.84 1.70
C THR A 61 1.47 9.14 0.35
N GLY A 62 1.05 9.75 -0.76
CA GLY A 62 1.05 9.15 -2.10
C GLY A 62 -0.36 8.79 -2.60
N SER A 63 -0.44 8.15 -3.77
CA SER A 63 -1.72 7.75 -4.38
C SER A 63 -2.16 6.34 -3.95
N SER A 64 -3.45 6.18 -3.75
CA SER A 64 -4.12 4.91 -3.51
C SER A 64 -5.44 4.89 -4.28
N THR A 65 -5.78 3.77 -4.89
CA THR A 65 -7.04 3.58 -5.62
C THR A 65 -7.63 2.23 -5.24
N PHE A 66 -8.88 2.22 -4.80
CA PHE A 66 -9.60 0.99 -4.50
C PHE A 66 -9.85 0.18 -5.79
N VAL A 67 -9.46 -1.08 -5.78
CA VAL A 67 -9.57 -1.98 -6.94
C VAL A 67 -10.76 -2.92 -6.81
N GLY A 68 -11.05 -3.38 -5.59
CA GLY A 68 -12.13 -4.31 -5.31
C GLY A 68 -11.94 -5.10 -4.02
N SER A 69 -12.88 -6.00 -3.74
CA SER A 69 -12.86 -6.86 -2.56
C SER A 69 -12.43 -8.29 -2.90
N GLY A 70 -11.73 -8.93 -1.97
CA GLY A 70 -11.22 -10.27 -2.14
C GLY A 70 -10.96 -11.02 -0.84
N GLU A 71 -10.54 -12.26 -0.96
CA GLU A 71 -10.05 -13.06 0.17
C GLU A 71 -8.76 -13.80 -0.18
N THR A 72 -7.94 -14.09 0.83
CA THR A 72 -6.69 -14.84 0.62
C THR A 72 -6.98 -16.22 0.03
N VAL A 73 -6.20 -16.66 -0.97
CA VAL A 73 -6.32 -18.03 -1.52
C VAL A 73 -6.00 -19.08 -0.45
N LYS A 74 -4.92 -18.83 0.30
CA LYS A 74 -4.51 -19.68 1.43
C LYS A 74 -5.19 -19.23 2.71
N LYS A 75 -5.32 -20.16 3.65
CA LYS A 75 -5.81 -19.87 4.99
C LYS A 75 -4.70 -19.27 5.85
N PHE A 76 -5.06 -18.28 6.66
CA PHE A 76 -4.19 -17.67 7.67
C PHE A 76 -4.96 -17.42 8.98
N PRO A 77 -4.29 -17.48 10.15
CA PRO A 77 -4.88 -17.03 11.40
C PRO A 77 -4.93 -15.50 11.43
N LEU A 78 -6.13 -14.93 11.32
CA LEU A 78 -6.39 -13.55 11.67
C LEU A 78 -6.97 -13.53 13.08
N VAL A 79 -6.23 -12.95 14.03
CA VAL A 79 -6.60 -12.93 15.44
C VAL A 79 -6.64 -11.51 15.96
N VAL A 80 -7.41 -11.29 17.01
CA VAL A 80 -7.37 -10.05 17.78
C VAL A 80 -6.78 -10.39 19.14
N ALA A 81 -5.50 -10.07 19.31
CA ALA A 81 -4.82 -10.19 20.58
C ALA A 81 -4.86 -8.83 21.27
N SER A 82 -5.17 -8.81 22.57
CA SER A 82 -5.16 -7.64 23.48
C SER A 82 -6.47 -6.85 23.67
N GLU A 83 -6.42 -5.99 24.68
CA GLU A 83 -7.37 -4.94 25.06
C GLU A 83 -7.51 -3.81 24.01
N TYR A 84 -6.63 -3.76 23.01
CA TYR A 84 -6.58 -2.69 22.00
C TYR A 84 -7.22 -3.05 20.66
N ALA A 85 -7.74 -4.29 20.57
CA ALA A 85 -8.44 -4.82 19.41
C ALA A 85 -7.72 -4.64 18.05
N VAL A 86 -6.39 -4.79 18.07
CA VAL A 86 -5.56 -4.74 16.87
C VAL A 86 -5.65 -6.10 16.16
N PRO A 87 -6.02 -6.14 14.86
CA PRO A 87 -6.01 -7.37 14.09
C PRO A 87 -4.59 -7.75 13.69
N PHE A 88 -4.19 -8.98 14.01
CA PHE A 88 -2.91 -9.58 13.62
C PHE A 88 -3.13 -10.73 12.65
N LEU A 89 -2.55 -10.64 11.45
CA LEU A 89 -2.49 -11.75 10.51
C LEU A 89 -1.18 -12.53 10.72
N LEU A 90 -1.27 -13.70 11.34
CA LEU A 90 -0.10 -14.51 11.67
C LEU A 90 0.42 -15.23 10.42
N LEU A 91 1.75 -15.29 10.26
CA LEU A 91 2.39 -15.96 9.12
C LEU A 91 2.40 -17.50 9.29
N VAL A 92 1.21 -18.12 9.32
CA VAL A 92 1.02 -19.57 9.42
C VAL A 92 0.10 -20.04 8.29
N GLU A 93 0.70 -20.32 7.14
CA GLU A 93 -0.03 -20.78 5.96
C GLU A 93 -0.77 -22.10 6.22
N GLY A 94 -2.04 -22.16 5.82
CA GLY A 94 -2.88 -23.36 5.92
C GLY A 94 -3.66 -23.50 7.23
N LYS A 95 -3.43 -22.62 8.22
CA LYS A 95 -4.22 -22.54 9.47
C LYS A 95 -5.17 -21.34 9.41
N GLY A 96 -6.29 -21.39 10.13
CA GLY A 96 -7.25 -20.28 10.16
C GLY A 96 -8.22 -20.26 8.99
N GLU A 97 -8.50 -19.06 8.49
CA GLU A 97 -9.55 -18.80 7.51
C GLU A 97 -9.01 -18.18 6.22
N ASN A 98 -9.83 -18.21 5.17
CA ASN A 98 -9.60 -17.38 3.98
C ASN A 98 -10.00 -15.95 4.34
N VAL A 99 -9.00 -15.11 4.61
CA VAL A 99 -9.18 -13.79 5.22
C VAL A 99 -9.70 -12.81 4.18
N GLN A 100 -10.82 -12.14 4.49
CA GLN A 100 -11.45 -11.14 3.65
C GLN A 100 -10.83 -9.76 3.82
N GLY A 101 -10.83 -8.99 2.74
CA GLY A 101 -10.28 -7.65 2.73
C GLY A 101 -10.47 -6.92 1.42
N GLU A 102 -9.68 -5.87 1.27
CA GLU A 102 -9.77 -4.91 0.18
C GLU A 102 -8.43 -4.82 -0.56
N ILE A 103 -8.48 -4.73 -1.88
CA ILE A 103 -7.32 -4.57 -2.74
C ILE A 103 -7.22 -3.12 -3.17
N TYR A 104 -6.04 -2.53 -3.01
CA TYR A 104 -5.72 -1.18 -3.42
C TYR A 104 -4.52 -1.18 -4.37
N GLU A 105 -4.60 -0.37 -5.43
CA GLU A 105 -3.43 -0.01 -6.22
C GLU A 105 -2.80 1.23 -5.60
N VAL A 106 -1.50 1.16 -5.29
CA VAL A 106 -0.75 2.23 -4.64
C VAL A 106 0.53 2.53 -5.41
N ASP A 107 1.02 3.77 -5.32
CA ASP A 107 2.35 4.12 -5.82
C ASP A 107 3.48 3.80 -4.82
N ASP A 108 4.73 3.97 -5.25
CA ASP A 108 5.90 3.75 -4.40
C ASP A 108 5.88 4.59 -3.10
N SER A 109 5.40 5.83 -3.17
CA SER A 109 5.34 6.73 -2.01
C SER A 109 4.35 6.23 -0.96
N LYS A 110 3.17 5.77 -1.42
CA LYS A 110 2.15 5.18 -0.57
C LYS A 110 2.62 3.87 0.03
N LEU A 111 3.28 3.04 -0.77
CA LEU A 111 3.82 1.79 -0.27
C LEU A 111 4.87 2.02 0.83
N ALA A 112 5.77 2.99 0.67
CA ALA A 112 6.75 3.36 1.69
C ALA A 112 6.07 3.91 2.97
N SER A 113 5.05 4.74 2.81
CA SER A 113 4.27 5.28 3.96
C SER A 113 3.55 4.16 4.73
N LEU A 114 3.05 3.13 4.04
CA LEU A 114 2.45 1.96 4.67
C LEU A 114 3.51 1.10 5.38
N ASP A 115 4.69 0.94 4.79
CA ASP A 115 5.81 0.23 5.43
C ASP A 115 6.22 0.93 6.74
N GLU A 116 6.30 2.26 6.77
CA GLU A 116 6.55 3.03 8.00
C GLU A 116 5.42 2.86 9.03
N LEU A 117 4.16 2.97 8.61
CA LEU A 117 2.99 2.83 9.50
C LEU A 117 2.99 1.45 10.19
N GLU A 118 3.26 0.39 9.43
CA GLU A 118 3.27 -0.98 9.91
C GLU A 118 4.61 -1.40 10.53
N CYS A 119 5.55 -0.46 10.66
CA CYS A 119 6.88 -0.70 11.21
C CYS A 119 7.59 -1.88 10.51
N HIS A 120 7.44 -1.97 9.18
CA HIS A 120 8.13 -2.96 8.37
C HIS A 120 9.62 -2.59 8.20
N PRO A 121 10.56 -3.54 8.32
CA PRO A 121 10.39 -4.98 8.59
C PRO A 121 10.47 -5.37 10.07
N ASP A 122 10.53 -4.43 11.02
CA ASP A 122 10.80 -4.77 12.42
C ASP A 122 9.60 -5.42 13.15
N PHE A 123 8.35 -5.05 12.79
CA PHE A 123 7.13 -5.54 13.42
C PHE A 123 6.29 -6.39 12.46
N TYR A 124 5.81 -5.80 11.37
CA TYR A 124 5.14 -6.54 10.29
C TYR A 124 6.10 -6.84 9.14
N HIS A 125 5.93 -8.00 8.53
CA HIS A 125 6.63 -8.39 7.30
C HIS A 125 5.66 -8.37 6.12
N ARG A 126 5.97 -7.56 5.11
CA ARG A 126 5.22 -7.54 3.85
C ARG A 126 5.63 -8.72 2.97
N LYS A 127 4.67 -9.53 2.52
CA LYS A 127 4.87 -10.70 1.64
C LYS A 127 3.88 -10.68 0.48
N LYS A 128 4.30 -11.16 -0.69
CA LYS A 128 3.41 -11.40 -1.82
C LYS A 128 2.50 -12.61 -1.54
N THR A 129 1.21 -12.41 -1.71
CA THR A 129 0.17 -13.40 -1.44
C THR A 129 -0.92 -13.33 -2.50
N ASP A 130 -1.37 -14.49 -2.97
CA ASP A 130 -2.47 -14.58 -3.91
C ASP A 130 -3.82 -14.30 -3.22
N ILE A 131 -4.57 -13.37 -3.81
CA ILE A 131 -5.89 -12.95 -3.37
C ILE A 131 -6.91 -13.26 -4.47
N VAL A 132 -7.98 -13.96 -4.11
CA VAL A 132 -9.15 -14.14 -4.98
C VAL A 132 -10.01 -12.88 -4.88
N MET A 133 -10.03 -12.07 -5.92
CA MET A 133 -10.91 -10.92 -6.05
C MET A 133 -12.29 -11.39 -6.53
N TYR A 134 -13.31 -11.18 -5.70
CA TYR A 134 -14.70 -11.60 -5.96
C TYR A 134 -15.64 -10.44 -6.29
N ALA A 135 -15.23 -9.19 -6.06
CA ALA A 135 -15.98 -8.00 -6.43
C ALA A 135 -15.05 -6.89 -6.97
N ASP A 136 -15.52 -6.11 -7.93
CA ASP A 136 -14.82 -4.92 -8.43
C ASP A 136 -14.98 -3.71 -7.49
N HIS A 137 -14.35 -2.60 -7.85
CA HIS A 137 -14.42 -1.32 -7.12
C HIS A 137 -15.84 -0.72 -6.99
N LEU A 138 -16.80 -1.17 -7.80
CA LEU A 138 -18.22 -0.76 -7.72
C LEU A 138 -19.05 -1.74 -6.88
N GLY A 139 -18.44 -2.81 -6.37
CA GLY A 139 -19.11 -3.87 -5.64
C GLY A 139 -19.79 -4.91 -6.54
N ASN A 140 -19.58 -4.88 -7.85
CA ASN A 140 -20.15 -5.89 -8.75
C ASN A 140 -19.42 -7.21 -8.58
N ARG A 141 -20.18 -8.30 -8.47
CA ARG A 141 -19.61 -9.65 -8.38
C ARG A 141 -18.87 -10.03 -9.67
N LEU A 142 -17.65 -10.53 -9.52
CA LEU A 142 -16.83 -11.03 -10.62
C LEU A 142 -17.10 -12.51 -10.87
N ILE A 143 -17.44 -12.85 -12.11
CA ILE A 143 -17.66 -14.24 -12.56
C ILE A 143 -16.98 -14.42 -13.94
N PRO A 144 -15.90 -15.23 -14.05
CA PRO A 144 -15.20 -15.90 -12.95
C PRO A 144 -14.49 -14.89 -12.03
N THR A 145 -14.13 -15.34 -10.82
CA THR A 145 -13.26 -14.57 -9.93
C THR A 145 -11.85 -14.44 -10.54
N ILE A 146 -11.10 -13.42 -10.09
CA ILE A 146 -9.76 -13.12 -10.62
C ILE A 146 -8.76 -13.27 -9.48
N VAL A 147 -7.63 -13.94 -9.71
CA VAL A 147 -6.53 -14.01 -8.75
C VAL A 147 -5.54 -12.87 -9.00
N LYS A 148 -5.16 -12.16 -7.95
CA LYS A 148 -4.17 -11.08 -7.97
C LYS A 148 -3.08 -11.35 -6.92
N GLU A 149 -1.83 -11.11 -7.28
CA GLU A 149 -0.71 -11.20 -6.33
C GLU A 149 -0.53 -9.85 -5.63
N CYS A 150 -0.93 -9.78 -4.36
CA CYS A 150 -0.93 -8.56 -3.56
C CYS A 150 0.14 -8.60 -2.48
N TRP A 151 0.64 -7.44 -2.09
CA TRP A 151 1.40 -7.28 -0.87
C TRP A 151 0.48 -7.34 0.35
N VAL A 152 0.86 -8.13 1.36
CA VAL A 152 0.12 -8.30 2.61
C VAL A 152 1.10 -8.20 3.78
N TYR A 153 0.73 -7.47 4.83
CA TYR A 153 1.51 -7.37 6.06
C TYR A 153 1.16 -8.52 7.00
N PHE A 154 2.15 -9.31 7.40
CA PHE A 154 2.00 -10.41 8.35
C PHE A 154 2.80 -10.16 9.61
N LEU A 155 2.31 -10.64 10.75
CA LEU A 155 3.07 -10.70 12.00
C LEU A 155 3.88 -12.02 12.00
N PRO A 156 5.22 -11.98 11.82
CA PRO A 156 6.05 -13.18 11.71
C PRO A 156 6.40 -13.77 13.07
N HIS A 157 6.49 -12.92 14.11
CA HIS A 157 6.85 -13.26 15.47
C HIS A 157 5.69 -12.86 16.37
N TYR A 158 5.15 -13.82 17.10
CA TYR A 158 3.97 -13.67 17.93
C TYR A 158 4.07 -14.60 19.13
N LYS A 159 3.39 -14.24 20.21
CA LYS A 159 3.24 -15.12 21.38
C LYS A 159 2.56 -16.43 21.02
N PRO A 160 3.03 -17.59 21.53
CA PRO A 160 2.39 -18.87 21.29
C PRO A 160 0.88 -18.87 21.55
N GLU A 161 0.41 -18.19 22.61
CA GLU A 161 -1.01 -18.13 22.97
C GLU A 161 -1.90 -17.48 21.89
N MET A 162 -1.33 -16.60 21.06
CA MET A 162 -2.10 -15.94 19.97
C MET A 162 -2.60 -16.95 18.94
N ILE A 163 -1.93 -18.10 18.80
CA ILE A 163 -2.34 -19.11 17.84
C ILE A 163 -3.63 -19.83 18.25
N ASP A 164 -4.02 -19.76 19.51
CA ASP A 164 -5.22 -20.43 20.04
C ASP A 164 -6.41 -19.48 20.19
N LEU A 165 -6.23 -18.20 19.84
CA LEU A 165 -7.30 -17.22 19.78
C LEU A 165 -8.30 -17.54 18.66
N PRO A 166 -9.56 -17.07 18.78
CA PRO A 166 -10.55 -17.21 17.71
C PRO A 166 -10.07 -16.60 16.39
N TYR A 167 -10.20 -17.36 15.31
CA TYR A 167 -9.84 -16.89 13.97
C TYR A 167 -11.00 -16.15 13.33
N LEU A 168 -10.70 -14.95 12.84
CA LEU A 168 -11.66 -14.14 12.13
C LEU A 168 -11.55 -14.39 10.63
N LYS A 169 -12.70 -14.52 9.97
CA LYS A 169 -12.76 -14.45 8.50
C LYS A 169 -12.66 -13.00 8.00
N ASN A 170 -13.26 -12.06 8.72
CA ASN A 170 -13.27 -10.65 8.41
C ASN A 170 -13.19 -9.84 9.72
N TYR A 171 -12.24 -8.92 9.80
CA TYR A 171 -12.12 -8.00 10.93
C TYR A 171 -13.07 -6.80 10.79
N THR A 172 -13.59 -6.29 11.91
CA THR A 172 -14.16 -4.94 11.99
C THR A 172 -13.88 -4.33 13.35
N SER A 173 -13.54 -3.04 13.43
CA SER A 173 -13.29 -2.37 14.71
C SER A 173 -14.53 -2.21 15.60
N ILE A 174 -15.73 -2.37 15.02
CA ILE A 174 -17.01 -2.34 15.73
C ILE A 174 -17.57 -3.75 15.75
N SER A 175 -17.30 -4.50 16.82
CA SER A 175 -17.85 -5.84 17.03
C SER A 175 -18.30 -6.02 18.47
N ASP A 176 -19.25 -6.93 18.68
CA ASP A 176 -19.63 -7.39 20.03
C ASP A 176 -18.61 -8.42 20.58
N ASP A 177 -17.69 -8.91 19.73
CA ASP A 177 -16.79 -10.03 20.01
C ASP A 177 -15.43 -9.60 20.57
N HIS A 178 -15.06 -8.32 20.44
CA HIS A 178 -13.81 -7.77 20.98
C HIS A 178 -13.97 -6.28 21.38
N PRO A 179 -13.12 -5.75 22.27
CA PRO A 179 -13.14 -4.32 22.62
C PRO A 179 -13.00 -3.39 21.40
N PRO A 180 -13.34 -2.10 21.51
CA PRO A 180 -13.13 -1.15 20.40
C PRO A 180 -11.64 -0.94 20.13
N TYR A 181 -11.30 -0.72 18.85
CA TYR A 181 -9.92 -0.42 18.45
C TYR A 181 -9.35 0.83 19.14
N VAL A 182 -8.10 0.73 19.58
CA VAL A 182 -7.34 1.85 20.14
C VAL A 182 -6.16 2.20 19.22
N GLU A 183 -6.02 3.48 18.85
CA GLU A 183 -4.95 3.92 17.96
C GLU A 183 -3.55 3.64 18.53
N ARG A 184 -2.65 3.12 17.69
CA ARG A 184 -1.24 2.81 18.02
C ARG A 184 -0.49 3.99 18.64
N ALA A 185 -0.76 5.23 18.24
CA ALA A 185 -0.14 6.43 18.81
C ALA A 185 -0.46 6.64 20.31
N SER A 186 -1.53 6.03 20.79
CA SER A 186 -1.95 6.02 22.19
C SER A 186 -1.35 4.87 22.99
N ILE A 187 -0.63 3.95 22.33
CA ILE A 187 -0.09 2.72 22.91
C ILE A 187 1.44 2.84 22.95
N SER A 188 2.05 2.61 24.12
CA SER A 188 3.50 2.68 24.28
C SER A 188 4.21 1.67 23.38
N PHE A 189 5.22 2.11 22.63
CA PHE A 189 6.06 1.27 21.77
C PHE A 189 6.74 0.11 22.55
N SER A 190 6.97 0.30 23.85
CA SER A 190 7.51 -0.76 24.72
C SER A 190 6.54 -1.93 24.91
N MET A 191 5.24 -1.72 24.72
CA MET A 191 4.19 -2.70 25.02
C MET A 191 4.02 -3.69 23.87
N PHE A 192 4.24 -3.27 22.62
CA PHE A 192 4.26 -4.17 21.45
C PHE A 192 5.45 -5.14 21.46
N LYS A 193 6.60 -4.76 22.05
CA LYS A 193 7.70 -5.70 22.32
C LYS A 193 7.31 -6.85 23.25
N TYR A 194 6.24 -6.68 24.01
CA TYR A 194 5.68 -7.73 24.87
C TYR A 194 4.51 -8.45 24.21
N GLU A 195 4.13 -8.18 22.96
CA GLU A 195 3.07 -8.91 22.24
C GLU A 195 3.59 -9.70 21.03
N SER A 196 4.73 -9.29 20.46
CA SER A 196 5.50 -10.02 19.44
C SER A 196 6.54 -10.97 20.02
#